data_AF-A0A975Y043-F1
#
_entry.id   AF-A0A975Y043-F1
#
_cell.length_a   1.000
_cell.length_b   1.000
_cell.length_c   1.000
_cell.angle_alpha   90.00
_cell.angle_beta   90.00
_cell.angle_gamma   90.00
#
_symmetry.space_group_name_H-M   'P 1'
#
loop_
_entity.id
_entity.type
_entity.pdbx_description
1 polymer ?
#
loop_
_entity_poly.entity_id
_entity_poly.type
_entity_poly.pdbx_seq_one_letter_code
_entity_poly.pdbx_strand_id
1 'polypeptide(L)'
;MTASTPHGESVVAAMCAALERYPWRRLTPGLFARLALAANDRHVVHLLLEGVAGTEVGTWENLEPVHLEDDRVDRLVDFLAGQHWTAQPLVVVCGLLHGALQD
;
A
#
# COMPACT_ATOMS: atom_id res chain seq x y z
N MET A 1 -18.79 4.08 9.64
CA MET A 1 -19.01 3.65 8.24
C MET A 1 -18.70 4.86 7.36
N THR A 2 -17.42 5.15 7.18
CA THR A 2 -16.96 6.22 6.31
C THR A 2 -17.16 5.75 4.87
N ALA A 3 -17.86 6.54 4.07
CA ALA A 3 -18.03 6.25 2.65
C ALA A 3 -16.65 6.23 1.98
N SER A 4 -16.25 5.08 1.45
CA SER A 4 -15.04 4.97 0.64
C SER A 4 -15.19 5.89 -0.56
N THR A 5 -14.25 6.82 -0.74
CA THR A 5 -14.23 7.63 -1.96
C THR A 5 -13.74 6.76 -3.12
N PRO A 6 -14.20 6.98 -4.36
CA PRO A 6 -13.76 6.19 -5.52
C PRO A 6 -12.23 6.15 -5.68
N HIS A 7 -11.56 7.23 -5.25
CA HIS A 7 -10.11 7.33 -5.25
C HIS A 7 -9.45 6.38 -4.24
N GLY A 8 -9.97 6.30 -3.01
CA GLY A 8 -9.48 5.37 -2.00
C GLY A 8 -9.68 3.91 -2.41
N GLU A 9 -10.80 3.59 -3.08
CA GLU A 9 -11.04 2.26 -3.63
C GLU A 9 -10.02 1.86 -4.71
N SER A 10 -9.64 2.81 -5.58
CA SER A 10 -8.58 2.60 -6.60
C SER A 10 -7.22 2.33 -5.96
N VAL A 11 -6.83 3.12 -4.94
CA VAL A 11 -5.55 2.94 -4.25
C VAL A 11 -5.47 1.58 -3.56
N VAL A 12 -6.53 1.18 -2.85
CA VAL A 12 -6.59 -0.11 -2.17
C VAL A 12 -6.50 -1.26 -3.16
N ALA A 13 -7.20 -1.18 -4.30
CA ALA A 13 -7.13 -2.19 -5.35
C ALA A 13 -5.71 -2.31 -5.92
N ALA A 14 -5.03 -1.19 -6.17
CA ALA A 14 -3.65 -1.17 -6.65
C ALA A 14 -2.67 -1.78 -5.62
N MET A 15 -2.83 -1.45 -4.33
CA MET A 15 -2.06 -2.06 -3.25
C MET A 15 -2.25 -3.58 -3.20
N CYS A 16 -3.49 -4.07 -3.29
CA CYS A 16 -3.78 -5.50 -3.36
C CYS A 16 -3.09 -6.16 -4.55
N ALA A 17 -3.27 -5.63 -5.76
CA ALA A 17 -2.67 -6.20 -6.98
C ALA A 17 -1.14 -6.28 -6.90
N ALA A 18 -0.50 -5.31 -6.26
CA ALA A 18 0.94 -5.32 -6.07
C ALA A 18 1.40 -6.33 -5.00
N LEU A 19 0.69 -6.41 -3.87
CA LEU A 19 1.04 -7.27 -2.73
C LEU A 19 0.68 -8.75 -2.93
N GLU A 20 -0.31 -9.07 -3.77
CA GLU A 20 -0.68 -10.46 -4.11
C GLU A 20 0.46 -11.26 -4.74
N ARG A 21 1.45 -10.57 -5.33
CA ARG A 21 2.64 -11.17 -5.94
C ARG A 21 3.63 -11.71 -4.91
N TYR A 22 3.45 -11.36 -3.64
CA TYR A 22 4.33 -11.74 -2.54
C TYR A 22 3.63 -12.74 -1.60
N PRO A 23 4.38 -13.59 -0.87
CA PRO A 23 3.82 -14.42 0.19
C PRO A 23 3.52 -13.57 1.44
N TRP A 24 2.66 -12.57 1.30
CA TRP A 24 2.49 -11.45 2.23
C TRP A 24 2.19 -11.87 3.67
N ARG A 25 1.47 -12.99 3.87
CA ARG A 25 1.20 -13.57 5.20
C ARG A 25 2.42 -14.09 5.95
N ARG A 26 3.54 -14.31 5.25
CA ARG A 26 4.81 -14.78 5.81
C ARG A 26 5.81 -13.65 6.02
N LEU A 27 5.46 -12.43 5.62
CA LEU A 27 6.33 -11.27 5.78
C LEU A 27 6.27 -10.79 7.23
N THR A 28 7.37 -10.18 7.67
CA THR A 28 7.36 -9.43 8.93
C THR A 28 6.47 -8.19 8.77
N PRO A 29 5.88 -7.66 9.86
CA PRO A 29 5.11 -6.42 9.82
C PRO A 29 5.87 -5.28 9.15
N GLY A 30 7.17 -5.12 9.47
CA GLY A 30 8.05 -4.12 8.86
C GLY A 30 8.21 -4.27 7.35
N LEU A 31 8.47 -5.48 6.86
CA LEU A 31 8.61 -5.68 5.42
C LEU A 31 7.28 -5.51 4.68
N PHE A 32 6.17 -5.96 5.28
CA PHE A 32 4.84 -5.77 4.71
C PHE A 32 4.45 -4.28 4.67
N ALA A 33 4.67 -3.53 5.75
CA ALA A 33 4.43 -2.09 5.80
C ALA A 33 5.20 -1.33 4.72
N ARG A 34 6.50 -1.62 4.56
CA ARG A 34 7.36 -0.98 3.57
C ARG A 34 6.93 -1.29 2.13
N LEU A 35 6.48 -2.51 1.85
CA LEU A 35 5.94 -2.89 0.54
C LEU A 35 4.57 -2.26 0.27
N ALA A 36 3.70 -2.23 1.28
CA ALA A 36 2.39 -1.59 1.17
C ALA A 36 2.53 -0.08 0.92
N LEU A 37 3.47 0.58 1.61
CA LEU A 37 3.80 1.98 1.39
C LEU A 37 4.36 2.23 -0.02
N ALA A 38 5.28 1.38 -0.48
CA ALA A 38 5.79 1.46 -1.85
C ALA A 38 4.67 1.31 -2.89
N ALA A 39 3.71 0.42 -2.65
CA ALA A 39 2.55 0.21 -3.52
C ALA A 39 1.62 1.44 -3.54
N ASN A 40 1.38 2.05 -2.38
CA ASN A 40 0.60 3.27 -2.24
C ASN A 40 1.27 4.45 -2.98
N ASP A 41 2.54 4.72 -2.67
CA ASP A 41 3.31 5.82 -3.29
C ASP A 41 3.38 5.67 -4.81
N ARG A 42 3.61 4.42 -5.27
CA ARG A 42 3.54 4.08 -6.69
C ARG A 42 2.23 4.49 -7.34
N HIS A 43 1.10 4.13 -6.72
CA HIS A 43 -0.21 4.43 -7.30
C HIS A 43 -0.48 5.94 -7.33
N VAL A 44 -0.06 6.66 -6.28
CA VAL A 44 -0.13 8.13 -6.25
C VAL A 44 0.69 8.74 -7.39
N VAL A 45 1.93 8.27 -7.62
CA VAL A 45 2.75 8.72 -8.74
C VAL A 45 2.09 8.38 -10.08
N HIS A 46 1.53 7.19 -10.24
CA HIS A 46 0.83 6.79 -11.46
C HIS A 46 -0.32 7.76 -11.79
N LEU A 47 -1.17 8.07 -10.81
CA LEU A 47 -2.28 9.01 -10.96
C LEU A 47 -1.82 10.42 -11.33
N LEU A 48 -0.69 10.86 -10.76
CA LEU A 48 -0.09 12.16 -11.13
C LEU A 48 0.39 12.15 -12.59
N LEU A 49 1.02 11.07 -13.02
CA LEU A 49 1.56 10.94 -14.39
C LEU A 49 0.46 10.75 -15.44
N GLU A 50 -0.65 10.08 -15.12
CA GLU A 50 -1.82 9.99 -16.01
C GLU A 50 -2.40 11.36 -16.38
N GLY A 51 -2.23 12.37 -15.51
CA GLY A 51 -2.62 13.74 -15.79
C GLY A 51 -1.68 14.50 -16.75
N VAL A 52 -0.51 13.95 -17.10
CA VAL A 52 0.50 14.61 -17.91
C VAL A 52 0.45 14.09 -19.35
N ALA A 53 -0.07 14.91 -20.26
CA ALA A 53 -0.17 14.58 -21.68
C ALA A 53 1.18 14.20 -22.29
N GLY A 54 1.21 13.08 -23.03
CA GLY A 54 2.42 12.57 -23.68
C GLY A 54 3.31 11.69 -22.79
N THR A 55 2.88 11.37 -21.57
CA THR A 55 3.60 10.45 -20.68
C THR A 55 3.12 9.02 -20.86
N GLU A 56 4.05 8.09 -21.09
CA GLU A 56 3.81 6.66 -20.97
C GLU A 56 4.42 6.17 -19.66
N VAL A 57 3.59 5.62 -18.76
CA VAL A 57 4.10 5.00 -17.53
C VAL A 57 4.55 3.58 -17.86
N GLY A 58 5.85 3.32 -17.73
CA GLY A 58 6.41 1.98 -17.94
C GLY A 58 5.89 0.94 -16.94
N THR A 59 6.20 -0.34 -17.19
CA THR A 59 5.89 -1.42 -16.25
C THR A 59 6.82 -1.33 -15.04
N TRP A 60 6.28 -1.49 -13.83
CA TRP A 60 7.13 -1.73 -12.65
C TRP A 60 6.84 -3.13 -12.14
N GLU A 61 7.80 -4.02 -12.37
CA GLU A 61 7.63 -5.46 -12.20
C GLU A 61 7.74 -5.88 -10.74
N ASN A 62 8.63 -5.24 -9.99
CA ASN A 62 8.89 -5.49 -8.58
C ASN A 62 8.75 -4.20 -7.78
N LEU A 63 8.11 -4.30 -6.62
CA LEU A 63 8.18 -3.24 -5.62
C LEU A 63 9.52 -3.33 -4.89
N GLU A 64 10.22 -2.21 -4.86
CA GLU A 64 11.28 -1.99 -3.88
C GLU A 64 10.64 -1.52 -2.58
N PRO A 65 10.89 -2.18 -1.44
CA PRO A 65 10.38 -1.71 -0.16
C PRO A 65 10.93 -0.31 0.14
N VAL A 66 10.08 0.58 0.65
CA VAL A 66 10.50 1.92 1.09
C VAL A 66 11.65 1.83 2.10
N HIS A 67 12.47 2.88 2.22
CA HIS A 67 13.58 2.91 3.17
C HIS A 67 13.11 2.59 4.60
N LEU A 68 13.98 1.94 5.39
CA LEU A 68 13.64 1.54 6.77
C LEU A 68 13.36 2.76 7.67
N GLU A 69 14.03 3.89 7.38
CA GLU A 69 13.96 5.14 8.15
C GLU A 69 12.84 6.08 7.68
N ASP A 70 11.91 5.62 6.83
CA ASP A 70 10.73 6.42 6.49
C ASP A 70 9.77 6.42 7.68
N ASP A 71 9.54 7.60 8.26
CA ASP A 71 8.70 7.79 9.46
C ASP A 71 7.28 7.21 9.33
N ARG A 72 6.76 7.05 8.10
CA ARG A 72 5.44 6.44 7.86
C ARG A 72 5.44 4.94 8.13
N VAL A 73 6.61 4.29 8.03
CA VAL A 73 6.75 2.85 8.24
C VAL A 73 6.46 2.49 9.69
N ASP A 74 7.00 3.24 10.65
CA ASP A 74 6.83 2.94 12.08
C ASP A 74 5.35 2.95 12.48
N ARG A 75 4.60 3.94 11.99
CA ARG A 75 3.14 4.02 12.20
C ARG A 75 2.41 2.78 11.69
N LEU A 76 2.74 2.32 10.49
CA LEU A 76 2.12 1.13 9.89
C LEU A 76 2.54 -0.15 10.61
N VAL A 77 3.79 -0.22 11.08
CA VAL A 77 4.30 -1.36 11.86
C VAL A 77 3.58 -1.45 13.20
N ASP A 78 3.43 -0.36 13.93
CA ASP A 78 2.70 -0.31 15.19
C ASP A 78 1.24 -0.73 15.00
N PHE A 79 0.60 -0.24 13.92
CA PHE A 79 -0.73 -0.66 13.54
C PHE A 79 -0.79 -2.18 13.34
N LEU A 80 0.08 -2.75 12.49
CA LEU A 80 0.11 -4.17 12.19
C LEU A 80 0.46 -5.03 13.42
N ALA A 81 1.35 -4.56 14.29
CA ALA A 81 1.76 -5.26 15.50
C ALA A 81 0.61 -5.37 16.53
N GLY A 82 -0.31 -4.40 16.54
CA GLY A 82 -1.47 -4.38 17.43
C GLY A 82 -2.61 -5.34 17.04
N GLN A 83 -2.52 -6.06 15.92
CA GLN A 83 -3.65 -6.83 15.39
C GLN A 83 -3.24 -8.11 14.65
N HIS A 84 -4.17 -9.08 14.56
CA HIS A 84 -3.97 -10.32 13.79
C HIS A 84 -4.21 -10.09 12.28
N TRP A 85 -3.44 -9.18 11.68
CA TRP A 85 -3.63 -8.75 10.29
C TRP A 85 -3.51 -9.89 9.27
N THR A 86 -2.70 -10.92 9.55
CA THR A 86 -2.53 -12.09 8.67
C THR A 86 -3.77 -12.97 8.56
N ALA A 87 -4.69 -12.88 9.52
CA ALA A 87 -5.98 -13.57 9.52
C ALA A 87 -7.05 -12.85 8.68
N GLN A 88 -6.79 -11.59 8.31
CA GLN A 88 -7.73 -10.78 7.55
C GLN A 88 -7.59 -10.99 6.04
N PRO A 89 -8.63 -10.69 5.23
CA PRO A 89 -8.50 -10.57 3.79
C PRO A 89 -7.53 -9.44 3.41
N LEU A 90 -6.74 -9.61 2.35
CA LEU A 90 -5.74 -8.61 1.92
C LEU A 90 -6.37 -7.23 1.67
N VAL A 91 -7.56 -7.19 1.06
CA VAL A 91 -8.31 -5.93 0.83
C VAL A 91 -8.65 -5.18 2.12
N VAL A 92 -8.97 -5.91 3.19
CA VAL A 92 -9.24 -5.31 4.50
C VAL A 92 -7.96 -4.71 5.08
N VAL A 93 -6.85 -5.44 5.02
CA VAL A 93 -5.56 -4.95 5.51
C VAL A 93 -5.08 -3.74 4.70
N CYS A 94 -5.16 -3.78 3.37
CA CYS A 94 -4.79 -2.65 2.51
C CYS A 94 -5.65 -1.42 2.77
N GLY A 95 -6.97 -1.59 2.96
CA GLY A 95 -7.87 -0.50 3.32
C GLY A 95 -7.54 0.15 4.66
N LEU A 96 -7.21 -0.67 5.66
CA LEU A 96 -6.79 -0.19 6.97
C LEU A 96 -5.45 0.56 6.92
N LEU A 97 -4.46 0.04 6.19
CA LEU A 97 -3.18 0.72 6.01
C LEU A 97 -3.32 2.03 5.23
N HIS A 98 -4.14 2.04 4.17
CA HIS A 98 -4.41 3.26 3.43
C HIS A 98 -5.07 4.31 4.33
N GLY A 99 -6.04 3.92 5.16
CA GLY A 99 -6.64 4.81 6.17
C GLY A 99 -5.61 5.41 7.12
N ALA A 100 -4.71 4.58 7.67
CA ALA A 100 -3.64 5.03 8.57
C ALA A 100 -2.61 5.99 7.93
N LEU A 101 -2.54 6.02 6.58
CA LEU A 101 -1.72 6.96 5.82
C LEU A 101 -2.43 8.30 5.54
N GLN A 102 -3.76 8.36 5.67
CA GLN A 102 -4.53 9.61 5.47
C GLN A 102 -4.71 10.42 6.76
N ASP A 103 -4.51 9.79 7.93
CA ASP A 103 -4.59 10.41 9.26
C ASP A 103 -3.28 11.14 9.65
#